data_AF-A0A953M718-F1
#
_entry.id   AF-A0A953M718-F1
#
_cell.length_a   1.000
_cell.length_b   1.000
_cell.length_c   1.000
_cell.angle_alpha   90.00
_cell.angle_beta   90.00
_cell.angle_gamma   90.00
#
_symmetry.space_group_name_H-M   'P 1'
#
loop_
_entity.id
_entity.type
_entity.pdbx_description
1 polymer ?
#
loop_
_entity_poly.entity_id
_entity_poly.type
_entity_poly.pdbx_seq_one_letter_code
_entity_poly.pdbx_strand_id
1 'polypeptide(L)' 'MPRRSRRLAFTLIELLVVIAIIAILAAILFPVFARAREKARQSSCASNLKQLALGLMQYAQDYDETYP' A
#
# COMPACT_ATOMS: atom_id res chain seq x y z
N MET A 1 47.16 -24.94 17.45
CA MET A 1 46.12 -24.73 18.49
C MET A 1 44.83 -24.29 17.80
N PRO A 2 43.78 -25.12 17.75
CA PRO A 2 42.53 -24.74 17.09
C PRO A 2 41.77 -23.71 17.93
N ARG A 3 41.52 -22.52 17.36
CA ARG A 3 40.67 -21.48 17.97
C ARG A 3 39.24 -21.99 17.92
N ARG A 4 38.67 -22.34 19.08
CA ARG A 4 37.27 -22.78 19.22
C ARG A 4 36.36 -21.58 18.87
N SER A 5 35.86 -21.54 17.64
CA SER A 5 34.83 -20.57 17.24
C SER A 5 33.61 -20.77 18.14
N ARG A 6 33.37 -19.82 19.05
CA ARG A 6 32.14 -19.78 19.85
C ARG A 6 30.99 -19.62 18.86
N ARG A 7 30.24 -20.70 18.60
CA ARG A 7 28.93 -20.56 17.95
C ARG A 7 28.07 -19.76 18.91
N LEU A 8 27.70 -18.54 18.51
CA LEU A 8 26.71 -17.72 19.21
C LEU A 8 25.37 -18.45 19.04
N ALA A 9 25.00 -19.27 20.01
CA ALA A 9 23.67 -19.84 20.06
C ALA A 9 22.71 -18.72 20.48
N PHE A 10 21.74 -18.40 19.63
CA PHE A 10 20.65 -17.49 19.96
C PHE A 10 19.89 -18.01 21.19
N THR A 11 19.60 -17.14 22.14
CA THR A 11 18.75 -17.51 23.27
C THR A 11 17.28 -17.57 22.82
N LEU A 12 16.48 -18.44 23.43
CA LEU A 12 15.04 -18.53 23.15
C LEU A 12 14.32 -17.18 23.37
N ILE A 13 14.81 -16.40 24.34
CA ILE A 13 14.28 -15.07 24.69
C ILE A 13 14.46 -14.10 23.53
N GLU A 14 15.64 -14.08 22.89
CA GLU A 14 15.88 -13.20 21.74
C GLU A 14 14.94 -13.51 20.57
N LEU A 15 14.70 -14.79 20.28
CA LEU A 15 13.74 -15.20 19.24
C LEU A 15 12.30 -14.80 19.58
N LEU A 16 11.88 -14.99 20.83
CA LEU A 16 10.55 -14.61 21.32
C LEU A 16 10.28 -13.11 21.17
N VAL A 17 11.25 -12.27 21.57
CA VAL A 17 11.12 -10.81 21.46
C VAL A 17 10.99 -10.38 20.00
N VAL A 18 11.77 -10.96 19.09
CA VAL A 18 11.70 -10.62 17.66
C VAL A 18 10.33 -10.97 17.07
N ILE A 19 9.80 -12.16 17.34
CA ILE A 19 8.48 -12.57 16.84
C ILE A 19 7.39 -11.65 17.41
N ALA A 20 7.47 -11.28 18.69
CA ALA A 20 6.52 -10.37 19.32
C ALA A 20 6.51 -8.99 18.64
N ILE A 21 7.68 -8.41 18.35
CA ILE A 21 7.79 -7.13 17.65
C ILE A 21 7.20 -7.23 16.23
N ILE A 22 7.55 -8.28 15.47
CA ILE A 22 7.02 -8.49 14.12
C ILE A 22 5.50 -8.62 14.13
N ALA A 23 4.94 -9.35 15.10
CA ALA A 23 3.50 -9.53 15.24
C ALA A 23 2.77 -8.21 15.51
N ILE A 24 3.30 -7.36 16.39
CA ILE A 24 2.74 -6.03 16.67
C ILE A 24 2.76 -5.15 15.42
N LEU A 25 3.90 -5.11 14.72
CA LEU A 25 4.05 -4.32 13.49
C LEU A 25 3.09 -4.81 12.39
N ALA A 26 3.01 -6.13 12.18
CA ALA A 26 2.13 -6.73 11.19
C ALA A 26 0.64 -6.46 11.49
N ALA A 27 0.23 -6.53 12.76
CA ALA A 27 -1.14 -6.25 13.20
C ALA A 27 -1.59 -4.83 12.86
N ILE A 28 -0.68 -3.85 12.87
CA ILE A 28 -0.97 -2.46 12.48
C ILE A 28 -0.86 -2.30 10.96
N LEU A 29 0.15 -2.92 10.33
CA LEU A 29 0.43 -2.74 8.92
C LEU A 29 -0.67 -3.31 8.02
N PHE A 30 -1.19 -4.50 8.32
CA PHE A 30 -2.23 -5.14 7.49
C PHE A 30 -3.52 -4.32 7.34
N PRO A 31 -4.18 -3.84 8.41
CA PRO A 31 -5.41 -3.05 8.26
C PRO A 31 -5.15 -1.70 7.58
N VAL A 32 -4.01 -1.05 7.87
CA VAL A 32 -3.63 0.21 7.23
C VAL A 32 -3.40 0.00 5.74
N PHE A 33 -2.70 -1.06 5.35
CA PHE A 33 -2.43 -1.39 3.95
C PHE A 33 -3.72 -1.68 3.17
N ALA A 34 -4.68 -2.40 3.77
CA ALA A 34 -5.97 -2.66 3.14
C ALA A 34 -6.75 -1.35 2.87
N ARG A 35 -6.79 -0.44 3.85
CA ARG A 35 -7.41 0.89 3.69
C ARG A 35 -6.71 1.74 2.64
N ALA A 36 -5.38 1.74 2.65
CA ALA A 36 -4.58 2.48 1.67
C ALA A 36 -4.82 1.99 0.23
N ARG A 37 -4.88 0.66 0.03
CA ARG A 37 -5.18 0.06 -1.27
C ARG A 37 -6.57 0.44 -1.77
N GLU A 38 -7.57 0.43 -0.90
CA GLU A 38 -8.93 0.81 -1.27
C GLU A 38 -9.01 2.31 -1.63
N LYS A 39 -8.32 3.18 -0.87
CA LYS A 39 -8.21 4.60 -1.21
C LYS A 39 -7.49 4.84 -2.54
N ALA A 40 -6.45 4.06 -2.84
CA ALA A 40 -5.79 4.13 -4.14
C ALA A 40 -6.74 3.79 -5.29
N ARG A 41 -7.56 2.73 -5.16
CA ARG A 41 -8.58 2.36 -6.16
C ARG A 41 -9.62 3.47 -6.36
N GLN A 42 -10.11 4.04 -5.26
CA GLN A 42 -11.06 5.17 -5.30
C GLN A 42 -10.44 6.37 -6.03
N SER A 43 -9.18 6.71 -5.72
CA SER A 43 -8.46 7.80 -6.38
C SER A 43 -8.27 7.57 -7.88
N SER A 44 -7.93 6.34 -8.29
CA SER A 44 -7.82 5.99 -9.71
C SER A 44 -9.17 6.10 -10.43
N CYS A 45 -10.24 5.59 -9.84
CA CYS A 45 -11.59 5.69 -10.41
C CYS A 45 -12.03 7.16 -10.57
N ALA A 46 -11.86 7.96 -9.52
CA ALA A 46 -12.19 9.38 -9.57
C ALA A 46 -11.37 10.14 -10.62
N SER A 47 -10.08 9.80 -10.78
CA SER A 47 -9.23 10.37 -11.83
C SER A 47 -9.74 10.01 -13.23
N ASN A 48 -10.13 8.76 -13.46
CA ASN A 48 -10.67 8.31 -14.75
C ASN A 48 -11.99 9.03 -15.08
N LEU A 49 -12.90 9.12 -14.11
CA LEU A 49 -14.16 9.86 -14.29
C LEU A 49 -13.93 11.34 -14.58
N LYS A 50 -12.97 11.96 -13.89
CA LYS A 50 -12.58 13.35 -14.16
C LYS A 50 -12.05 13.50 -15.59
N GLN A 51 -11.22 12.58 -16.07
CA GLN A 51 -10.70 12.62 -17.44
C GLN A 51 -11.82 12.46 -18.48
N LEU A 52 -12.76 11.55 -18.25
CA LEU A 52 -13.94 11.40 -19.12
C LEU A 52 -14.81 12.65 -19.13
N ALA A 53 -15.12 13.21 -17.96
CA ALA A 53 -15.92 14.43 -17.86
C ALA A 53 -15.24 15.61 -18.56
N LEU A 54 -13.93 15.76 -18.40
CA LEU A 54 -13.16 16.77 -19.12
C LEU A 54 -13.21 16.55 -20.64
N GLY A 55 -13.09 15.31 -21.11
CA GLY A 55 -13.22 14.99 -22.53
C GLY A 55 -14.61 15.30 -23.09
N LEU A 56 -15.67 14.99 -22.33
CA LEU A 56 -17.05 15.32 -22.70
C LEU A 56 -17.27 16.83 -22.74
N MET A 57 -16.72 17.57 -21.77
CA MET A 57 -16.79 19.04 -21.77
C MET A 57 -16.06 19.63 -22.97
N GLN A 58 -14.85 19.12 -23.29
CA GLN A 58 -14.11 19.55 -24.49
C GLN A 58 -14.91 19.29 -25.77
N TYR A 59 -15.49 18.09 -25.90
CA TYR A 59 -16.34 17.75 -27.03
C TYR A 59 -17.54 18.70 -27.17
N ALA A 60 -18.28 18.93 -26.08
CA ALA A 60 -19.43 19.82 -26.10
C ALA A 60 -19.03 21.26 -26.48
N GLN A 61 -17.88 21.76 -25.99
CA GLN A 61 -17.38 23.09 -26.39
C GLN A 61 -17.04 23.17 -27.89
N ASP A 62 -16.56 22.09 -28.48
CA ASP A 62 -16.21 22.04 -29.90
C ASP A 62 -17.45 21.81 -30.82
N TYR A 63 -18.56 21.26 -30.28
CA TYR A 63 -19.79 20.90 -31.02
C TYR A 63 -21.03 21.65 -30.53
N ASP A 64 -21.02 23.00 -30.54
CA ASP A 64 -22.18 23.86 -30.22
C ASP A 64 -22.92 23.48 -28.92
N GLU A 65 -22.18 23.08 -27.88
CA GLU A 65 -22.68 22.63 -26.57
C GLU A 65 -23.55 21.35 -26.62
N THR A 66 -23.42 20.56 -27.69
CA THR A 66 -24.14 19.29 -27.86
C THR A 66 -23.36 18.15 -27.21
N TYR A 67 -24.01 17.39 -26.32
CA TYR A 67 -23.44 16.15 -25.77
C TYR A 67 -23.52 15.02 -26.81
N PRO A 68 -22.53 14.10 -26.84
CA PRO A 68 -22.53 12.97 -27.77
C PRO A 68 -23.67 11.98 -27.50
#